data_AF-A0A932L8H6-F1
#
_entry.id   AF-A0A932L8H6-F1
#
_cell.length_a   1.000
_cell.length_b   1.000
_cell.length_c   1.000
_cell.angle_alpha   90.00
_cell.angle_beta   90.00
_cell.angle_gamma   90.00
#
_symmetry.space_group_name_H-M   'P 1'
#
loop_
_entity.id
_entity.type
_entity.pdbx_description
1 polymer ?
#
loop_
_entity_poly.entity_id
_entity_poly.type
_entity_poly.pdbx_seq_one_letter_code
_entity_poly.pdbx_strand_id
1 'polypeptide(L)'
;MSIDVSPLFAVFGIGPTEMIIVGIIAVLLFGKRVPEVARSLGKGVTEFKKGIQGVEEEFRSSASNTASSSSRSTRYSDVDDRDEATAPKFEPPKTEPTNA
;
A
#
# COMPACT_ATOMS: atom_id res chain seq x y z
N MET A 1 11.83 34.57 37.74
CA MET A 1 12.08 34.55 36.28
C MET A 1 10.92 33.78 35.67
N SER A 2 9.86 34.48 35.29
CA SER A 2 8.63 33.87 34.80
C SER A 2 8.75 33.69 33.29
N ILE A 3 8.73 32.44 32.83
CA ILE A 3 8.76 32.10 31.41
C ILE A 3 7.30 31.90 31.00
N ASP A 4 6.73 32.88 30.30
CA ASP A 4 5.36 32.82 29.80
C ASP A 4 5.36 32.25 28.36
N VAL A 5 4.86 31.03 28.23
CA VAL A 5 4.90 30.22 26.99
C VAL A 5 3.61 30.33 26.17
N SER A 6 2.61 31.01 26.72
CA SER A 6 1.22 31.04 26.25
C SER A 6 1.00 31.60 24.82
N PRO A 7 1.76 32.59 24.31
CA PRO A 7 1.48 33.16 22.98
C PRO A 7 2.17 32.42 21.82
N LEU A 8 3.15 31.54 22.10
CA LEU A 8 3.93 30.85 21.05
C LEU A 8 3.24 29.58 20.52
N PHE A 9 2.46 28.88 21.36
CA PHE A 9 1.86 27.58 21.03
C PHE A 9 0.45 27.66 20.41
N ALA A 10 -0.18 28.84 20.40
CA ALA A 10 -1.61 28.98 20.06
C ALA A 10 -1.90 29.47 18.63
N VAL A 11 -0.91 30.04 17.91
CA VAL A 11 -1.17 30.79 16.67
C VAL A 11 -0.73 30.05 15.39
N PHE A 12 0.19 29.09 15.48
CA PHE A 12 0.67 28.31 14.34
C PHE A 12 0.59 26.83 14.70
N GLY A 13 -0.02 26.03 13.83
CA GLY A 13 -0.41 24.64 14.10
C GLY A 13 0.67 23.75 14.71
N ILE A 14 0.22 22.66 15.33
CA ILE A 14 1.07 21.70 16.03
C ILE A 14 2.11 21.15 15.06
N GLY A 15 3.35 21.63 15.20
CA GLY A 15 4.46 21.22 14.39
C GLY A 15 5.21 20.01 14.97
N PRO A 16 6.18 19.48 14.23
CA PRO A 16 7.02 18.39 14.69
C PRO A 16 7.82 18.77 15.95
N THR A 17 8.19 20.05 16.11
CA THR A 17 8.90 20.55 17.30
C THR A 17 8.04 20.47 18.55
N GLU A 18 6.77 20.87 18.45
CA GLU A 18 5.79 20.81 19.53
C GLU A 18 5.53 19.36 19.94
N MET A 19 5.41 18.46 18.96
CA MET A 19 5.27 17.02 19.21
C MET A 19 6.47 16.42 19.94
N ILE A 20 7.69 16.89 19.64
CA ILE A 20 8.90 16.47 20.38
C ILE A 20 8.87 17.00 21.81
N ILE A 21 8.51 18.27 22.04
CA ILE A 21 8.43 18.84 23.40
C ILE A 21 7.38 18.10 24.23
N VAL A 22 6.19 17.87 23.68
CA VAL A 22 5.14 17.08 24.33
C VAL A 22 5.61 15.65 24.58
N GLY A 23 6.31 15.03 23.62
CA GLY A 23 6.89 13.70 23.77
C GLY A 23 7.91 13.62 24.91
N ILE A 24 8.79 14.62 25.05
CA ILE A 24 9.76 14.72 26.14
C ILE A 24 9.03 14.84 27.48
N ILE A 25 8.02 15.71 27.58
CA ILE A 25 7.22 15.87 28.80
C ILE A 25 6.51 14.56 29.15
N ALA A 26 5.91 13.89 28.17
CA ALA A 26 5.26 12.59 28.36
C ALA A 26 6.25 11.52 28.87
N VAL A 27 7.48 11.49 28.33
CA VAL A 27 8.53 10.58 28.81
C VAL A 27 8.99 10.95 30.23
N LEU A 28 9.04 12.22 30.60
CA LEU A 28 9.37 12.59 31.99
C LEU A 28 8.28 12.18 32.98
N LEU A 29 7.01 12.27 32.60
CA LEU A 29 5.87 11.90 33.45
C LEU A 29 5.68 10.39 33.57
N PHE A 30 5.78 9.68 32.45
CA PHE A 30 5.42 8.26 32.36
C PHE A 30 6.64 7.33 32.21
N GLY A 31 7.82 7.89 31.91
CA GLY A 31 9.08 7.17 31.82
C GLY A 31 9.04 6.04 30.80
N LYS A 32 9.44 4.86 31.27
CA LYS A 32 9.54 3.63 30.45
C LYS A 32 8.18 3.07 30.01
N ARG A 33 7.07 3.56 30.58
CA ARG A 33 5.72 3.03 30.26
C ARG A 33 5.22 3.44 28.88
N VAL A 34 5.61 4.62 28.39
CA VAL A 34 5.21 5.10 27.04
C VAL A 34 5.67 4.15 25.93
N PRO A 35 6.97 3.80 25.81
CA PRO A 35 7.42 2.88 24.77
C PRO A 35 6.91 1.45 24.98
N GLU A 36 6.67 1.03 26.22
CA GLU A 36 6.11 -0.29 26.54
C GLU A 36 4.67 -0.43 26.05
N VAL A 37 3.82 0.57 26.31
CA VAL A 37 2.44 0.64 25.81
C VAL A 37 2.40 0.78 24.29
N ALA A 38 3.25 1.61 23.69
CA ALA A 38 3.33 1.73 22.24
C ALA A 38 3.69 0.38 21.57
N ARG A 39 4.60 -0.38 22.18
CA ARG A 39 4.97 -1.72 21.69
C ARG A 39 3.85 -2.74 21.84
N SER A 40 3.14 -2.76 22.97
CA SER A 40 2.03 -3.71 23.17
C SER A 40 0.84 -3.39 22.26
N LEU A 41 0.49 -2.11 22.13
CA LEU A 41 -0.55 -1.65 21.20
C LEU A 41 -0.16 -1.94 19.74
N GLY A 42 1.08 -1.67 19.35
CA GLY A 42 1.56 -1.94 17.98
C GLY A 42 1.50 -3.42 17.61
N LYS A 43 1.81 -4.31 18.56
CA LYS A 43 1.63 -5.76 18.39
C LYS A 43 0.15 -6.11 18.21
N GLY A 44 -0.73 -5.61 19.08
CA GLY A 44 -2.18 -5.85 18.98
C GLY A 44 -2.78 -5.38 17.66
N VAL A 45 -2.41 -4.19 17.17
CA VAL A 45 -2.85 -3.68 15.86
C VAL A 45 -2.34 -4.55 14.72
N THR A 46 -1.11 -5.04 14.81
CA THR A 46 -0.53 -5.92 13.78
C THR A 46 -1.24 -7.27 13.72
N GLU A 47 -1.49 -7.89 14.87
CA GLU A 47 -2.21 -9.16 14.97
C GLU A 47 -3.67 -9.02 14.53
N PHE A 48 -4.33 -7.92 14.91
CA PHE A 48 -5.68 -7.60 14.47
C PHE A 48 -5.77 -7.47 12.94
N LYS A 49 -4.83 -6.74 12.32
CA LYS A 49 -4.77 -6.61 10.86
C LYS A 49 -4.58 -7.96 10.17
N LYS A 50 -3.70 -8.81 10.70
CA LYS A 50 -3.48 -10.18 10.18
C LYS A 50 -4.74 -11.03 10.29
N GLY A 51 -5.45 -10.95 11.40
CA GLY A 51 -6.72 -11.66 11.60
C GLY A 51 -7.77 -11.26 10.56
N ILE A 52 -7.96 -9.95 10.32
CA ILE A 52 -8.89 -9.46 9.30
C ILE A 52 -8.49 -9.93 7.90
N GLN A 53 -7.21 -9.85 7.55
CA GLN A 53 -6.72 -10.30 6.24
C GLN A 53 -6.92 -11.79 6.01
N GLY A 54 -6.65 -12.63 7.03
CA GLY A 54 -6.89 -14.07 6.95
C GLY A 54 -8.37 -14.42 6.72
N VAL A 55 -9.28 -13.72 7.41
CA VAL A 55 -10.74 -13.90 7.24
C VAL A 55 -11.19 -13.50 5.83
N GLU A 56 -10.69 -12.39 5.30
CA GLU A 56 -11.00 -11.97 3.93
C GLU A 56 -10.51 -12.98 2.88
N GLU A 57 -9.31 -13.54 3.08
CA GLU A 57 -8.74 -14.56 2.19
C GLU A 57 -9.50 -15.89 2.25
N GLU A 58 -9.92 -16.34 3.44
CA GLU A 58 -10.78 -17.51 3.62
C GLU A 58 -12.14 -17.35 2.94
N PHE A 59 -12.74 -16.15 3.03
CA PHE A 59 -14.01 -15.84 2.37
C PHE A 59 -13.87 -15.88 0.84
N ARG A 60 -12.80 -15.30 0.30
CA ARG A 60 -12.49 -15.32 -1.15
C ARG A 60 -12.17 -16.73 -1.65
N SER A 61 -11.41 -17.50 -0.88
CA SER A 61 -11.08 -18.89 -1.20
C SER A 61 -12.34 -19.76 -1.22
N SER A 62 -13.24 -19.61 -0.25
CA SER A 62 -14.52 -20.33 -0.18
C SER A 62 -15.46 -19.98 -1.35
N ALA A 63 -15.50 -18.71 -1.75
CA ALA A 63 -16.26 -18.27 -2.93
C ALA A 63 -15.67 -18.84 -4.24
N SER A 64 -14.34 -18.95 -4.34
CA SER A 64 -13.66 -19.49 -5.52
C SER A 64 -13.75 -21.03 -5.64
N ASN A 65 -13.81 -21.74 -4.51
CA ASN A 65 -13.94 -23.21 -4.48
C ASN A 65 -15.33 -23.73 -4.86
N THR A 66 -16.35 -22.88 -4.85
CA THR A 66 -17.68 -23.22 -5.38
C THR A 66 -17.73 -23.09 -6.91
N ALA A 67 -16.82 -22.33 -7.53
CA ALA A 67 -16.74 -22.15 -8.99
C ALA A 67 -15.81 -23.14 -9.70
N SER A 68 -14.95 -23.88 -8.96
CA SER A 68 -13.88 -24.71 -9.54
C SER A 68 -14.16 -26.22 -9.62
N SER A 69 -15.36 -26.68 -9.23
CA SER A 69 -15.76 -28.10 -9.37
C SER A 69 -16.46 -28.45 -10.69
N SER A 70 -16.62 -27.50 -11.63
CA SER A 70 -17.28 -27.73 -12.95
C SER A 70 -16.35 -27.69 -14.17
N SER A 71 -15.02 -27.65 -14.04
CA SER A 71 -14.13 -27.64 -15.22
C SER A 71 -12.99 -28.66 -15.11
N ARG A 72 -13.36 -29.94 -15.07
CA ARG A 72 -12.50 -31.07 -15.46
C ARG A 72 -13.10 -31.79 -16.67
N SER A 73 -13.20 -31.06 -17.78
CA SER A 73 -13.29 -31.54 -19.17
C SER A 73 -13.29 -30.25 -20.01
N THR A 74 -12.22 -29.87 -20.69
CA THR A 74 -11.80 -30.50 -21.94
C THR A 74 -10.27 -30.48 -22.06
N ARG A 75 -9.68 -31.67 -22.20
CA ARG A 75 -8.57 -31.83 -23.15
C ARG A 75 -9.14 -31.43 -24.51
N TYR A 76 -8.85 -30.22 -24.98
CA TYR A 76 -8.96 -29.90 -26.39
C TYR A 76 -7.53 -29.94 -26.93
N SER A 77 -7.26 -31.06 -27.58
CA SER A 77 -6.20 -31.26 -28.57
C SER A 77 -6.15 -30.07 -29.55
N ASP A 78 -4.96 -29.58 -29.86
CA ASP A 78 -4.39 -29.77 -31.21
C ASP A 78 -5.29 -29.20 -32.33
N VAL A 79 -5.11 -27.92 -32.68
CA VAL A 79 -5.10 -27.38 -34.07
C VAL A 79 -4.90 -25.85 -34.09
N ASP A 80 -4.20 -25.39 -35.14
CA ASP A 80 -3.85 -24.03 -35.61
C ASP A 80 -2.60 -23.39 -34.95
N ASP A 81 -1.41 -23.31 -35.56
CA ASP A 81 -1.06 -23.23 -37.00
C ASP A 81 -1.91 -22.22 -37.79
N ARG A 82 -2.22 -21.08 -37.17
CA ARG A 82 -2.56 -19.88 -37.93
C ARG A 82 -1.39 -18.94 -37.91
N ASP A 83 -0.85 -18.76 -39.11
CA ASP A 83 0.08 -17.72 -39.50
C ASP A 83 -0.10 -16.47 -38.63
N GLU A 84 0.93 -16.16 -37.86
CA GLU A 84 1.08 -14.87 -37.20
C GLU A 84 0.90 -13.81 -38.30
N ALA A 85 -0.23 -13.09 -38.25
CA ALA A 85 -0.53 -12.05 -39.22
C ALA A 85 0.57 -11.00 -39.10
N THR A 86 1.58 -11.13 -39.96
CA THR A 86 2.72 -10.24 -40.06
C THR A 86 2.17 -8.92 -40.59
N ALA A 87 1.73 -8.06 -39.68
CA ALA A 87 1.34 -6.71 -40.03
C ALA A 87 2.51 -6.09 -40.82
N PRO A 88 2.29 -5.63 -42.06
CA PRO A 88 3.37 -5.10 -42.87
C PRO A 88 4.01 -3.93 -42.14
N LYS A 89 5.31 -4.01 -41.91
CA LYS A 89 6.06 -2.99 -41.18
C LYS A 89 5.98 -1.68 -41.96
N PHE A 90 5.24 -0.71 -41.41
CA PHE A 90 5.12 0.62 -41.97
C PHE A 90 6.46 1.34 -41.83
N GLU A 91 7.15 1.54 -42.94
CA GLU A 91 8.30 2.43 -43.02
C GLU A 91 7.84 3.79 -43.56
N PRO A 92 7.95 4.88 -42.78
CA PRO A 92 7.57 6.21 -43.26
C PRO A 92 8.51 6.65 -44.40
N PRO A 93 7.98 7.30 -45.45
CA PRO A 93 8.78 7.71 -46.60
C PRO A 93 9.86 8.70 -46.17
N LYS A 94 11.10 8.45 -46.57
CA LYS A 94 12.20 9.41 -46.41
C LYS A 94 11.92 10.60 -47.31
N THR A 95 11.48 11.71 -46.73
CA THR A 95 11.44 12.99 -47.43
C THR A 95 12.88 13.51 -47.52
N GLU A 96 13.53 13.27 -48.65
CA GLU A 96 14.76 13.98 -49.00
C GLU A 96 14.42 15.45 -49.21
N PRO A 97 15.10 16.39 -48.54
CA PRO A 97 14.93 17.81 -48.82
C PRO A 97 15.50 18.09 -50.20
N THR A 98 14.64 18.20 -51.20
CA THR A 98 15.03 18.74 -52.51
C THR A 98 15.20 20.25 -52.35
N ASN A 99 16.46 20.69 -52.29
CA ASN A 99 16.84 22.09 -52.21
C ASN A 99 16.24 22.89 -53.38
N ALA A 100 15.60 24.02 -53.04
CA ALA A 100 15.29 25.12 -53.93
C ALA A 100 15.79 26.42 -53.30
#